data_AF-X1FS00-F1
#
_entry.id   AF-X1FS00-F1
#
_cell.length_a   1.000
_cell.length_b   1.000
_cell.length_c   1.000
_cell.angle_alpha   90.00
_cell.angle_beta   90.00
_cell.angle_gamma   90.00
#
_symmetry.space_group_name_H-M   'P 1'
#
loop_
_entity.id
_entity.type
_entity.pdbx_description
1 polymer ?
#
loop_
_entity_poly.entity_id
_entity_poly.type
_entity_poly.pdbx_seq_one_letter_code
_entity_poly.pdbx_strand_id
1 'polypeptide(L)'
;IAGEAKVPFFTISGSDFVEMFVGVGASRVRDMFEQAKKAAPCIIFIDEIDAVGRQRGAGLGGGHDEREQTLNQMLVEMDGFEGNEGIIVIAATNRPDVLDPALLRPGRFDRQVVVGLPDVRGREQILKVHMRRVPLAPDIDAAIIARGTPGFSGADLANLVNEAALFAARGNKRVVSMVEFEKAKDKIMMGAERRSMVMTEAQKESTAYHEAGHAIIGRLVPEHDPVHKVTIIPRGRALGVTFFLPEGDAISASRQKLESQISTLYGGRLAEEIIY
;
A
#
# COMPACT_ATOMS: atom_id res chain seq x y z
N ILE A 1 -6.86 7.90 -17.16
CA ILE A 1 -6.43 9.01 -18.05
C ILE A 1 -6.69 8.64 -19.51
N ALA A 2 -6.00 7.66 -20.09
CA ALA A 2 -6.19 7.29 -21.50
C ALA A 2 -7.64 6.93 -21.89
N GLY A 3 -8.35 6.17 -21.04
CA GLY A 3 -9.75 5.84 -21.28
C GLY A 3 -10.70 7.05 -21.33
N GLU A 4 -10.44 8.07 -20.50
CA GLU A 4 -11.21 9.33 -20.51
C GLU A 4 -10.84 10.21 -21.71
N ALA A 5 -9.56 10.25 -22.06
CA ALA A 5 -9.05 10.99 -23.21
C ALA A 5 -9.31 10.28 -24.57
N LYS A 6 -9.72 9.00 -24.55
CA LYS A 6 -9.94 8.14 -25.73
C LYS A 6 -8.74 8.09 -26.68
N VAL A 7 -7.53 8.07 -26.14
CA VAL A 7 -6.27 7.97 -26.89
C VAL A 7 -5.56 6.64 -26.62
N PRO A 8 -4.71 6.16 -27.55
CA PRO A 8 -3.86 4.98 -27.33
C PRO A 8 -3.00 5.11 -26.06
N PHE A 9 -2.79 3.98 -25.39
CA PHE A 9 -2.00 3.89 -24.16
C PHE A 9 -0.90 2.85 -24.33
N PHE A 10 0.35 3.32 -24.38
CA PHE A 10 1.54 2.47 -24.38
C PHE A 10 2.01 2.33 -22.94
N THR A 11 2.22 1.09 -22.49
CA THR A 11 2.71 0.79 -21.13
C THR A 11 3.99 0.00 -21.23
N ILE A 12 5.01 0.40 -20.47
CA ILE A 12 6.31 -0.26 -20.40
C ILE A 12 6.84 -0.19 -18.97
N SER A 13 7.56 -1.22 -18.53
CA SER A 13 8.28 -1.17 -17.26
C SER A 13 9.67 -0.57 -17.47
N GLY A 14 10.12 0.26 -16.54
CA GLY A 14 11.49 0.78 -16.50
C GLY A 14 12.53 -0.34 -16.50
N SER A 15 12.20 -1.50 -15.93
CA SER A 15 13.06 -2.69 -15.94
C SER A 15 13.29 -3.27 -17.33
N ASP A 16 12.34 -3.10 -18.27
CA ASP A 16 12.41 -3.69 -19.62
C ASP A 16 13.49 -3.04 -20.49
N PHE A 17 13.99 -1.89 -20.05
CA PHE A 17 15.07 -1.17 -20.68
C PHE A 17 16.45 -1.54 -20.14
N VAL A 18 16.54 -2.33 -19.06
CA VAL A 18 17.80 -2.76 -18.45
C VAL A 18 18.14 -4.16 -18.95
N GLU A 19 19.12 -4.26 -19.84
CA GLU A 19 19.53 -5.49 -20.52
C GLU A 19 21.02 -5.77 -20.34
N MET A 20 21.43 -7.03 -20.53
CA MET A 20 22.85 -7.41 -20.44
C MET A 20 23.70 -6.88 -21.60
N PHE A 21 23.06 -6.45 -22.69
CA PHE A 21 23.74 -6.02 -23.92
C PHE A 21 23.69 -4.50 -24.06
N VAL A 22 24.88 -3.90 -24.17
CA VAL A 22 25.05 -2.45 -24.36
C VAL A 22 24.30 -1.98 -25.61
N GLY A 23 23.51 -0.91 -25.49
CA GLY A 23 22.79 -0.27 -26.59
C GLY A 23 21.40 -0.85 -26.89
N VAL A 24 21.03 -2.00 -26.32
CA VAL A 24 19.68 -2.58 -26.51
C VAL A 24 18.63 -1.70 -25.85
N GLY A 25 18.86 -1.23 -24.61
CA GLY A 25 17.95 -0.33 -23.91
C GLY A 25 17.69 0.97 -24.70
N ALA A 26 18.75 1.62 -25.19
CA ALA A 26 18.64 2.82 -26.03
C ALA A 26 17.89 2.57 -27.36
N SER A 27 18.05 1.39 -27.99
CA SER A 27 17.25 1.05 -29.18
C SER A 27 15.77 0.91 -28.85
N ARG A 28 15.42 0.22 -27.75
CA ARG A 28 14.03 0.05 -27.31
C ARG A 28 13.36 1.40 -27.01
N VAL A 29 14.09 2.33 -26.39
CA VAL A 29 13.61 3.70 -26.17
C VAL A 29 13.25 4.37 -27.50
N ARG A 30 14.14 4.34 -28.50
CA ARG A 30 13.87 4.90 -29.83
C ARG A 30 12.65 4.26 -30.49
N ASP A 31 12.59 2.94 -30.52
CA ASP A 31 11.49 2.21 -31.13
C ASP A 31 10.13 2.53 -30.46
N MET A 32 10.12 2.67 -29.13
CA MET A 32 8.94 3.09 -28.37
C MET A 32 8.47 4.50 -28.78
N PHE A 33 9.38 5.47 -28.84
CA PHE A 33 9.04 6.84 -29.22
C PHE A 33 8.63 6.94 -30.69
N GLU A 34 9.25 6.20 -31.61
CA GLU A 34 8.83 6.14 -33.01
C GLU A 34 7.42 5.55 -33.18
N GLN A 35 7.09 4.50 -32.42
CA GLN A 35 5.74 3.93 -32.42
C GLN A 35 4.71 4.91 -31.84
N ALA A 36 5.05 5.61 -30.77
CA ALA A 36 4.20 6.64 -30.17
C ALA A 36 3.93 7.80 -31.16
N LYS A 37 4.96 8.25 -31.89
CA LYS A 37 4.84 9.28 -32.95
C LYS A 37 3.89 8.85 -34.07
N LYS A 38 3.93 7.59 -34.49
CA LYS A 38 3.00 7.03 -35.49
C LYS A 38 1.56 6.92 -34.98
N ALA A 39 1.37 6.83 -33.67
CA ALA A 39 0.08 6.66 -33.01
C ALA A 39 -0.44 7.94 -32.33
N ALA A 40 0.18 9.09 -32.58
CA ALA A 40 -0.20 10.37 -32.02
C ALA A 40 -1.64 10.78 -32.42
N PRO A 41 -2.44 11.36 -31.51
CA PRO A 41 -2.14 11.66 -30.10
C PRO A 41 -2.21 10.42 -29.21
N CYS A 42 -1.25 10.23 -28.30
CA CYS A 42 -1.19 9.05 -27.42
C CYS A 42 -0.57 9.35 -26.04
N ILE A 43 -0.66 8.37 -25.14
CA ILE A 43 -0.04 8.41 -23.82
C ILE A 43 0.98 7.28 -23.72
N ILE A 44 2.20 7.62 -23.29
CA ILE A 44 3.24 6.67 -22.91
C ILE A 44 3.28 6.62 -21.38
N PHE A 45 3.20 5.42 -20.80
CA PHE A 45 3.31 5.17 -19.38
C PHE A 45 4.52 4.30 -19.08
N ILE A 46 5.44 4.83 -18.27
CA ILE A 46 6.66 4.16 -17.82
C ILE A 46 6.52 3.86 -16.33
N ASP A 47 6.28 2.61 -15.97
CA ASP A 47 6.30 2.18 -14.57
C ASP A 47 7.74 2.00 -14.07
N GLU A 48 7.98 2.06 -12.76
CA GLU A 48 9.31 1.86 -12.15
C GLU A 48 10.45 2.62 -12.85
N ILE A 49 10.24 3.91 -13.16
CA ILE A 49 11.24 4.70 -13.90
C ILE A 49 12.58 4.81 -13.17
N ASP A 50 12.62 4.59 -11.84
CA ASP A 50 13.86 4.53 -11.06
C ASP A 50 14.79 3.36 -11.43
N ALA A 51 14.33 2.37 -12.21
CA ALA A 51 15.19 1.33 -12.77
C ALA A 51 16.24 1.89 -13.76
N VAL A 52 15.83 2.86 -14.59
CA VAL A 52 16.67 3.52 -15.62
C VAL A 52 17.05 4.96 -15.27
N GLY A 53 16.21 5.64 -14.50
CA GLY A 53 16.32 7.06 -14.19
C GLY A 53 17.17 7.38 -12.99
N ARG A 54 17.95 6.42 -12.46
CA ARG A 54 18.68 6.59 -11.20
C ARG A 54 19.90 7.50 -11.37
N GLN A 55 20.07 8.44 -10.43
CA GLN A 55 21.23 9.33 -10.37
C GLN A 55 22.53 8.53 -10.19
N ARG A 56 23.60 9.03 -10.83
CA ARG A 56 24.97 8.48 -10.76
C ARG A 56 25.38 8.14 -9.33
N GLY A 57 25.82 6.90 -9.12
CA GLY A 57 26.54 6.47 -7.92
C GLY A 57 28.02 6.28 -8.25
N ALA A 58 28.92 6.67 -7.36
CA ALA A 58 30.37 6.51 -7.50
C ALA A 58 30.85 5.04 -7.38
N GLY A 59 30.22 4.12 -8.12
CA GLY A 59 30.57 2.69 -8.15
C GLY A 59 31.34 2.35 -9.41
N LEU A 60 32.60 1.92 -9.26
CA LEU A 60 33.38 1.33 -10.35
C LEU A 60 32.76 -0.02 -10.76
N GLY A 61 32.01 -0.05 -11.86
CA GLY A 61 31.50 -1.29 -12.44
C GLY A 61 30.72 -1.07 -13.74
N GLY A 62 31.08 -1.79 -14.80
CA GLY A 62 30.59 -1.61 -16.19
C GLY A 62 29.10 -1.84 -16.47
N GLY A 63 28.26 -1.99 -15.44
CA GLY A 63 26.80 -1.92 -15.59
C GLY A 63 26.26 -0.49 -15.65
N HIS A 64 27.12 0.51 -15.43
CA HIS A 64 26.77 1.92 -15.47
C HIS A 64 26.53 2.43 -16.90
N ASP A 65 27.30 1.93 -17.88
CA ASP A 65 27.33 2.46 -19.25
C ASP A 65 26.01 2.19 -20.01
N GLU A 66 25.38 1.03 -19.80
CA GLU A 66 24.14 0.65 -20.48
C GLU A 66 22.93 1.45 -19.97
N ARG A 67 22.84 1.62 -18.65
CA ARG A 67 21.80 2.43 -18.02
C ARG A 67 21.95 3.90 -18.38
N GLU A 68 23.18 4.41 -18.38
CA GLU A 68 23.48 5.79 -18.75
C GLU A 68 23.15 6.07 -20.22
N GLN A 69 23.49 5.16 -21.12
CA GLN A 69 23.14 5.30 -22.54
C GLN A 69 21.62 5.33 -22.74
N THR A 70 20.90 4.44 -22.05
CA THR A 70 19.44 4.34 -22.11
C THR A 70 18.77 5.58 -21.54
N LEU A 71 19.24 6.08 -20.39
CA LEU A 71 18.76 7.33 -19.79
C LEU A 71 18.99 8.51 -20.74
N ASN A 72 20.21 8.67 -21.26
CA ASN A 72 20.53 9.76 -22.18
C ASN A 72 19.67 9.70 -23.45
N GLN A 73 19.41 8.51 -24.00
CA GLN A 73 18.49 8.37 -25.13
C GLN A 73 17.08 8.81 -24.78
N MET A 74 16.57 8.47 -23.59
CA MET A 74 15.25 8.94 -23.14
C MET A 74 15.21 10.47 -23.03
N LEU A 75 16.27 11.10 -22.52
CA LEU A 75 16.38 12.56 -22.47
C LEU A 75 16.35 13.18 -23.87
N VAL A 76 17.06 12.59 -24.83
CA VAL A 76 17.08 13.06 -26.23
C VAL A 76 15.71 12.93 -26.89
N GLU A 77 15.00 11.82 -26.69
CA GLU A 77 13.65 11.65 -27.23
C GLU A 77 12.64 12.61 -26.62
N MET A 78 12.77 12.90 -25.31
CA MET A 78 11.91 13.88 -24.63
C MET A 78 12.19 15.32 -25.06
N ASP A 79 13.46 15.68 -25.26
CA ASP A 79 13.83 17.02 -25.77
C ASP A 79 13.51 17.16 -27.27
N GLY A 80 13.45 16.04 -28.00
CA GLY A 80 13.18 15.97 -29.44
C GLY A 80 11.72 16.21 -29.86
N PHE A 81 10.81 16.48 -28.91
CA PHE A 81 9.45 16.92 -29.21
C PHE A 81 9.44 18.40 -29.62
N GLU A 82 9.92 18.68 -30.83
CA GLU A 82 9.73 19.99 -31.45
C GLU A 82 8.29 20.12 -31.96
N GLY A 83 7.43 20.71 -31.12
CA GLY A 83 6.06 21.01 -31.50
C GLY A 83 5.03 20.03 -30.94
N ASN A 84 3.77 20.48 -31.01
CA ASN A 84 2.61 19.93 -30.31
C ASN A 84 2.14 18.58 -30.89
N GLU A 85 3.00 17.55 -30.88
CA GLU A 85 2.71 16.21 -31.42
C GLU A 85 1.63 15.45 -30.63
N GLY A 86 1.10 16.01 -29.54
CA GLY A 86 0.00 15.42 -28.78
C GLY A 86 0.38 14.13 -28.04
N ILE A 87 1.67 13.95 -27.74
CA ILE A 87 2.21 12.82 -26.98
C ILE A 87 2.42 13.25 -25.54
N ILE A 88 1.85 12.49 -24.59
CA ILE A 88 2.02 12.73 -23.15
C ILE A 88 2.78 11.57 -22.54
N VAL A 89 3.91 11.85 -21.91
CA VAL A 89 4.70 10.85 -21.17
C VAL A 89 4.35 10.95 -19.68
N ILE A 90 3.96 9.83 -19.09
CA ILE A 90 3.66 9.67 -17.67
C ILE A 90 4.62 8.62 -17.12
N ALA A 91 5.22 8.88 -15.97
CA ALA A 91 6.07 7.92 -15.28
C ALA A 91 5.62 7.70 -13.84
N ALA A 92 5.85 6.50 -13.30
CA ALA A 92 5.60 6.15 -11.91
C ALA A 92 6.91 5.71 -11.22
N THR A 93 7.08 6.14 -9.97
CA THR A 93 8.17 5.67 -9.10
C THR A 93 7.75 5.75 -7.64
N ASN A 94 8.29 4.83 -6.83
CA ASN A 94 8.20 4.88 -5.37
C ASN A 94 9.40 5.62 -4.75
N ARG A 95 10.41 5.99 -5.55
CA ARG A 95 11.68 6.56 -5.10
C ARG A 95 12.04 7.81 -5.89
N PRO A 96 11.28 8.91 -5.74
CA PRO A 96 11.59 10.16 -6.43
C PRO A 96 12.95 10.74 -6.02
N ASP A 97 13.45 10.37 -4.83
CA ASP A 97 14.73 10.80 -4.26
C ASP A 97 15.96 10.30 -5.03
N VAL A 98 15.85 9.17 -5.73
CA VAL A 98 16.98 8.59 -6.46
C VAL A 98 17.02 8.97 -7.93
N LEU A 99 16.03 9.72 -8.43
CA LEU A 99 15.95 10.07 -9.84
C LEU A 99 17.01 11.11 -10.23
N ASP A 100 17.55 10.98 -11.44
CA ASP A 100 18.46 11.96 -12.00
C ASP A 100 17.73 13.31 -12.15
N PRO A 101 18.26 14.40 -11.56
CA PRO A 101 17.64 15.73 -11.66
C PRO A 101 17.42 16.21 -13.10
N ALA A 102 18.14 15.65 -14.08
CA ALA A 102 17.95 15.94 -15.50
C ALA A 102 16.55 15.52 -15.99
N LEU A 103 15.96 14.44 -15.48
CA LEU A 103 14.61 14.00 -15.85
C LEU A 103 13.54 15.00 -15.41
N LEU A 104 13.77 15.69 -14.29
CA LEU A 104 12.82 16.59 -13.65
C LEU A 104 12.91 18.04 -14.15
N ARG A 105 13.73 18.30 -15.18
CA ARG A 105 13.88 19.64 -15.75
C ARG A 105 12.68 20.00 -16.63
N PRO A 106 12.34 21.31 -16.75
CA PRO A 106 11.31 21.77 -17.69
C PRO A 106 11.55 21.26 -19.12
N GLY A 107 10.49 20.81 -19.78
CA GLY A 107 10.54 20.17 -21.10
C GLY A 107 10.56 18.64 -21.05
N ARG A 108 10.76 18.04 -19.87
CA ARG A 108 10.76 16.59 -19.65
C ARG A 108 9.64 16.19 -18.71
N PHE A 109 9.95 15.70 -17.51
CA PHE A 109 8.96 15.50 -16.44
C PHE A 109 8.82 16.80 -15.62
N ASP A 110 8.13 17.76 -16.21
CA ASP A 110 7.91 19.09 -15.62
C ASP A 110 6.82 19.11 -14.53
N ARG A 111 5.91 18.14 -14.55
CA ARG A 111 4.83 17.99 -13.56
C ARG A 111 5.04 16.80 -12.65
N GLN A 112 4.96 17.05 -11.35
CA GLN A 112 5.01 16.03 -10.31
C GLN A 112 3.68 15.98 -9.58
N VAL A 113 3.08 14.79 -9.51
CA VAL A 113 1.83 14.53 -8.80
C VAL A 113 2.09 13.44 -7.78
N VAL A 114 1.99 13.79 -6.49
CA VAL A 114 2.18 12.85 -5.39
C VAL A 114 0.86 12.15 -5.11
N VAL A 115 0.85 10.82 -5.20
CA VAL A 115 -0.30 9.98 -4.83
C VAL A 115 0.00 9.34 -3.48
N GLY A 116 -0.53 9.93 -2.41
CA GLY A 116 -0.39 9.43 -1.04
C GLY A 116 -1.36 8.30 -0.71
N LEU A 117 -1.26 7.81 0.53
CA LEU A 117 -2.25 6.90 1.08
C LEU A 117 -3.63 7.59 1.16
N PRO A 118 -4.72 6.86 0.91
CA PRO A 118 -6.07 7.40 0.98
C PRO A 118 -6.49 7.73 2.42
N ASP A 119 -7.24 8.83 2.58
CA ASP A 119 -7.93 9.18 3.82
C ASP A 119 -9.15 8.27 4.05
N VAL A 120 -9.82 8.37 5.21
CA VAL A 120 -11.01 7.56 5.54
C VAL A 120 -12.07 7.59 4.42
N ARG A 121 -12.34 8.76 3.82
CA ARG A 121 -13.32 8.91 2.74
C ARG A 121 -12.84 8.27 1.44
N GLY A 122 -11.56 8.45 1.09
CA GLY A 122 -10.93 7.80 -0.06
C GLY A 122 -10.93 6.28 0.08
N ARG A 123 -10.66 5.75 1.28
CA ARG A 123 -10.74 4.31 1.57
C ARG A 123 -12.16 3.78 1.37
N GLU A 124 -13.18 4.50 1.84
CA GLU A 124 -14.58 4.15 1.62
C GLU A 124 -14.93 4.09 0.13
N GLN A 125 -14.48 5.07 -0.66
CA GLN A 125 -14.71 5.11 -2.10
C GLN A 125 -14.01 3.96 -2.83
N ILE A 126 -12.75 3.68 -2.48
CA ILE A 126 -11.98 2.56 -3.02
C ILE A 126 -12.67 1.23 -2.69
N LEU A 127 -13.10 1.03 -1.44
CA LEU A 127 -13.85 -0.14 -1.03
C LEU A 127 -15.11 -0.31 -1.88
N LYS A 128 -15.91 0.76 -2.06
CA LYS A 128 -17.11 0.74 -2.90
C LYS A 128 -16.82 0.33 -4.35
N VAL A 129 -15.69 0.72 -4.91
CA VAL A 129 -15.29 0.30 -6.27
C VAL A 129 -15.01 -1.20 -6.33
N HIS A 130 -14.22 -1.74 -5.39
CA HIS A 130 -13.87 -3.16 -5.38
C HIS A 130 -15.04 -4.06 -4.96
N MET A 131 -15.91 -3.56 -4.07
CA MET A 131 -17.13 -4.19 -3.61
C MET A 131 -18.12 -4.52 -4.73
N ARG A 132 -18.16 -3.73 -5.81
CA ARG A 132 -19.03 -3.98 -6.98
C ARG A 132 -18.81 -5.33 -7.65
N ARG A 133 -17.64 -5.95 -7.46
CA ARG A 133 -17.26 -7.22 -8.10
C ARG A 133 -17.66 -8.45 -7.29
N VAL A 134 -18.24 -8.26 -6.11
CA VAL A 134 -18.50 -9.33 -5.13
C VAL A 134 -19.98 -9.29 -4.71
N PRO A 135 -20.65 -10.44 -4.53
CA PRO A 135 -22.01 -10.46 -3.99
C PRO A 135 -22.00 -10.12 -2.49
N LEU A 136 -22.58 -8.97 -2.14
CA LEU A 136 -22.58 -8.44 -0.77
C LEU A 136 -23.94 -8.65 -0.11
N ALA A 137 -23.91 -8.90 1.20
CA ALA A 137 -25.09 -8.84 2.05
C ALA A 137 -25.55 -7.37 2.25
N PRO A 138 -26.86 -7.13 2.49
CA PRO A 138 -27.42 -5.78 2.59
C PRO A 138 -26.98 -5.00 3.84
N ASP A 139 -26.38 -5.66 4.82
CA ASP A 139 -25.90 -5.09 6.08
C ASP A 139 -24.46 -4.55 6.00
N ILE A 140 -23.84 -4.56 4.82
CA ILE A 140 -22.46 -4.09 4.66
C ILE A 140 -22.39 -2.57 4.67
N ASP A 141 -21.59 -2.05 5.61
CA ASP A 141 -21.23 -0.65 5.69
C ASP A 141 -19.74 -0.45 5.42
N ALA A 142 -19.43 0.11 4.24
CA ALA A 142 -18.07 0.42 3.83
C ALA A 142 -17.39 1.47 4.74
N ALA A 143 -18.15 2.36 5.38
CA ALA A 143 -17.59 3.39 6.27
C ALA A 143 -17.04 2.78 7.57
N ILE A 144 -17.68 1.72 8.08
CA ILE A 144 -17.15 0.97 9.23
C ILE A 144 -15.83 0.30 8.87
N ILE A 145 -15.77 -0.36 7.70
CA ILE A 145 -14.56 -1.04 7.23
C ILE A 145 -13.43 -0.02 6.99
N ALA A 146 -13.72 1.12 6.34
CA ALA A 146 -12.75 2.17 6.05
C ALA A 146 -12.10 2.78 7.31
N ARG A 147 -12.89 2.97 8.38
CA ARG A 147 -12.36 3.35 9.71
C ARG A 147 -11.48 2.24 10.28
N GLY A 148 -11.91 0.99 10.10
CA GLY A 148 -11.21 -0.25 10.47
C GLY A 148 -9.81 -0.44 9.89
N THR A 149 -9.48 0.27 8.81
CA THR A 149 -8.27 0.01 7.99
C THR A 149 -7.39 1.25 7.85
N PRO A 150 -6.93 1.88 8.95
CA PRO A 150 -6.05 3.05 8.86
C PRO A 150 -4.73 2.68 8.18
N GLY A 151 -4.25 3.57 7.31
CA GLY A 151 -2.98 3.39 6.59
C GLY A 151 -3.00 2.39 5.43
N PHE A 152 -4.15 1.77 5.12
CA PHE A 152 -4.25 0.85 3.99
C PHE A 152 -4.13 1.59 2.65
N SER A 153 -3.33 1.04 1.75
CA SER A 153 -3.28 1.48 0.35
C SER A 153 -4.52 1.01 -0.43
N GLY A 154 -4.70 1.53 -1.65
CA GLY A 154 -5.77 1.03 -2.52
C GLY A 154 -5.63 -0.45 -2.85
N ALA A 155 -4.41 -0.95 -2.99
CA ALA A 155 -4.12 -2.37 -3.22
C ALA A 155 -4.48 -3.23 -1.98
N ASP A 156 -4.19 -2.74 -0.77
CA ASP A 156 -4.54 -3.44 0.46
C ASP A 156 -6.06 -3.57 0.63
N LEU A 157 -6.82 -2.52 0.30
CA LEU A 157 -8.29 -2.55 0.32
C LEU A 157 -8.86 -3.50 -0.74
N ALA A 158 -8.26 -3.54 -1.94
CA ALA A 158 -8.64 -4.51 -2.95
C ALA A 158 -8.41 -5.94 -2.46
N ASN A 159 -7.26 -6.18 -1.82
CA ASN A 159 -6.93 -7.47 -1.23
C ASN A 159 -7.87 -7.84 -0.06
N LEU A 160 -8.26 -6.87 0.77
CA LEU A 160 -9.25 -7.06 1.84
C LEU A 160 -10.58 -7.58 1.32
N VAL A 161 -11.11 -6.97 0.25
CA VAL A 161 -12.37 -7.41 -0.40
C VAL A 161 -12.21 -8.82 -0.96
N ASN A 162 -11.06 -9.13 -1.58
CA ASN A 162 -10.78 -10.46 -2.11
C ASN A 162 -10.71 -11.53 -1.00
N GLU A 163 -10.01 -11.24 0.10
CA GLU A 163 -9.93 -12.14 1.26
C GLU A 163 -11.29 -12.38 1.91
N ALA A 164 -12.14 -11.35 2.00
CA ALA A 164 -13.50 -11.48 2.50
C ALA A 164 -14.33 -12.44 1.61
N ALA A 165 -14.20 -12.32 0.29
CA ALA A 165 -14.83 -13.25 -0.66
C ALA A 165 -14.32 -14.69 -0.50
N LEU A 166 -13.01 -14.87 -0.30
CA LEU A 166 -12.42 -16.19 -0.03
C LEU A 166 -12.89 -16.81 1.29
N PHE A 167 -13.15 -16.00 2.32
CA PHE A 167 -13.75 -16.47 3.57
C PHE A 167 -15.21 -16.88 3.38
N ALA A 168 -15.99 -16.14 2.61
CA ALA A 168 -17.37 -16.51 2.28
C ALA A 168 -17.41 -17.83 1.50
N ALA A 169 -16.55 -17.97 0.48
CA ALA A 169 -16.44 -19.18 -0.33
C ALA A 169 -16.05 -20.40 0.53
N ARG A 170 -15.06 -20.26 1.42
CA ARG A 170 -14.68 -21.33 2.38
C ARG A 170 -15.80 -21.72 3.34
N GLY A 171 -16.69 -20.78 3.67
CA GLY A 171 -17.88 -21.03 4.48
C GLY A 171 -19.10 -21.52 3.70
N ASN A 172 -18.97 -21.82 2.40
CA ASN A 172 -20.07 -22.15 1.49
C ASN A 172 -21.20 -21.10 1.50
N LYS A 173 -20.86 -19.82 1.72
CA LYS A 173 -21.81 -18.71 1.67
C LYS A 173 -21.94 -18.16 0.25
N ARG A 174 -23.16 -17.76 -0.13
CA ARG A 174 -23.44 -17.14 -1.43
C ARG A 174 -23.19 -15.63 -1.46
N VAL A 175 -23.21 -14.99 -0.29
CA VAL A 175 -22.99 -13.55 -0.12
C VAL A 175 -21.91 -13.34 0.95
N VAL A 176 -21.12 -12.29 0.78
CA VAL A 176 -20.14 -11.83 1.76
C VAL A 176 -20.84 -10.92 2.75
N SER A 177 -20.67 -11.15 4.05
CA SER A 177 -21.24 -10.30 5.12
C SER A 177 -20.13 -9.55 5.86
N MET A 178 -20.51 -8.65 6.78
CA MET A 178 -19.55 -7.95 7.65
C MET A 178 -18.63 -8.91 8.43
N VAL A 179 -19.11 -10.10 8.78
CA VAL A 179 -18.31 -11.12 9.49
C VAL A 179 -17.11 -11.58 8.66
N GLU A 180 -17.27 -11.70 7.34
CA GLU A 180 -16.16 -12.09 6.46
C GLU A 180 -15.16 -10.96 6.27
N PHE A 181 -15.63 -9.71 6.19
CA PHE A 181 -14.76 -8.53 6.17
C PHE A 181 -13.94 -8.40 7.44
N GLU A 182 -14.55 -8.62 8.61
CA GLU A 182 -13.83 -8.61 9.90
C GLU A 182 -12.76 -9.71 9.95
N LYS A 183 -13.07 -10.94 9.49
CA LYS A 183 -12.08 -12.03 9.41
C LYS A 183 -10.95 -11.72 8.42
N ALA A 184 -11.26 -11.11 7.29
CA ALA A 184 -10.27 -10.69 6.31
C ALA A 184 -9.35 -9.60 6.87
N LYS A 185 -9.92 -8.61 7.56
CA LYS A 185 -9.20 -7.54 8.26
C LYS A 185 -8.26 -8.13 9.31
N ASP A 186 -8.77 -9.01 10.19
CA ASP A 186 -7.96 -9.70 11.20
C ASP A 186 -6.79 -10.45 10.56
N LYS A 187 -7.03 -11.17 9.46
CA LYS A 187 -5.99 -11.94 8.75
C LYS A 187 -4.90 -11.04 8.19
N ILE A 188 -5.27 -9.90 7.60
CA ILE A 188 -4.31 -8.96 7.00
C ILE A 188 -3.50 -8.24 8.08
N MET A 189 -4.16 -7.79 9.15
CA MET A 189 -3.50 -6.99 10.19
C MET A 189 -2.72 -7.84 11.20
N MET A 190 -3.26 -8.99 11.61
CA MET A 190 -2.73 -9.81 12.71
C MET A 190 -2.13 -11.14 12.23
N GLY A 191 -2.33 -11.48 10.95
CA GLY A 191 -1.97 -12.78 10.40
C GLY A 191 -3.05 -13.85 10.60
N ALA A 192 -2.80 -15.02 10.01
CA ALA A 192 -3.73 -16.15 10.07
C ALA A 192 -3.87 -16.71 11.51
N GLU A 193 -5.09 -17.15 11.83
CA GLU A 193 -5.42 -17.83 13.09
C GLU A 193 -4.72 -19.19 13.19
N ARG A 194 -4.06 -19.46 14.32
CA ARG A 194 -3.32 -20.71 14.54
C ARG A 194 -4.13 -21.75 15.30
N ARG A 195 -5.09 -22.37 14.61
CA ARG A 195 -5.98 -23.39 15.21
C ARG A 195 -5.28 -24.65 15.73
N SER A 196 -4.10 -24.97 15.23
CA SER A 196 -3.31 -26.14 15.66
C SER A 196 -2.46 -25.88 16.91
N MET A 197 -2.36 -24.63 17.37
CA MET A 197 -1.59 -24.31 18.57
C MET A 197 -2.42 -24.62 19.81
N VAL A 198 -2.03 -25.66 20.53
CA VAL A 198 -2.64 -26.02 21.80
C VAL A 198 -1.91 -25.26 22.91
N MET A 199 -2.64 -24.40 23.62
CA MET A 199 -2.17 -23.72 24.82
C MET A 199 -2.69 -24.45 26.05
N THR A 200 -1.85 -24.57 27.10
CA THR A 200 -2.31 -25.06 28.40
C THR A 200 -3.26 -24.04 29.05
N GLU A 201 -4.10 -24.47 29.99
CA GLU A 201 -5.02 -23.56 30.68
C GLU A 201 -4.26 -22.43 31.41
N ALA A 202 -3.13 -22.74 32.04
CA ALA A 202 -2.27 -21.72 32.66
C ALA A 202 -1.73 -20.68 31.65
N GLN A 203 -1.37 -21.11 30.42
CA GLN A 203 -0.93 -20.18 29.36
C GLN A 203 -2.08 -19.31 28.85
N LYS A 204 -3.29 -19.88 28.72
CA LYS A 204 -4.49 -19.12 28.33
C LYS A 204 -4.86 -18.11 29.40
N GLU A 205 -4.81 -18.50 30.66
CA GLU A 205 -5.10 -17.63 31.81
C GLU A 205 -4.09 -16.46 31.86
N SER A 206 -2.80 -16.74 31.78
CA SER A 206 -1.76 -15.71 31.73
C SER A 206 -1.95 -14.76 30.54
N THR A 207 -2.26 -15.27 29.35
CA THR A 207 -2.56 -14.45 28.17
C THR A 207 -3.82 -13.61 28.38
N ALA A 208 -4.85 -14.14 29.05
CA ALA A 208 -6.07 -13.42 29.34
C ALA A 208 -5.82 -12.24 30.30
N TYR A 209 -5.02 -12.43 31.35
CA TYR A 209 -4.62 -11.33 32.23
C TYR A 209 -3.77 -10.29 31.50
N HIS A 210 -2.84 -10.73 30.64
CA HIS A 210 -2.03 -9.83 29.81
C HIS A 210 -2.89 -8.92 28.93
N GLU A 211 -3.81 -9.51 28.16
CA GLU A 211 -4.69 -8.74 27.27
C GLU A 211 -5.71 -7.90 28.05
N ALA A 212 -6.20 -8.40 29.20
CA ALA A 212 -7.05 -7.60 30.08
C ALA A 212 -6.31 -6.36 30.61
N GLY A 213 -5.01 -6.48 30.92
CA GLY A 213 -4.16 -5.35 31.30
C GLY A 213 -4.13 -4.25 30.24
N HIS A 214 -3.88 -4.62 28.99
CA HIS A 214 -3.92 -3.68 27.86
C HIS A 214 -5.31 -3.04 27.71
N ALA A 215 -6.38 -3.83 27.76
CA ALA A 215 -7.74 -3.34 27.56
C ALA A 215 -8.19 -2.39 28.68
N ILE A 216 -7.90 -2.71 29.93
CA ILE A 216 -8.27 -1.89 31.09
C ILE A 216 -7.50 -0.57 31.07
N ILE A 217 -6.17 -0.61 30.93
CA ILE A 217 -5.37 0.61 30.92
C ILE A 217 -5.76 1.48 29.73
N GLY A 218 -5.84 0.92 28.52
CA GLY A 218 -6.23 1.65 27.31
C GLY A 218 -7.61 2.31 27.41
N ARG A 219 -8.51 1.77 28.24
CA ARG A 219 -9.82 2.38 28.51
C ARG A 219 -9.78 3.50 29.56
N LEU A 220 -8.83 3.48 30.48
CA LEU A 220 -8.72 4.39 31.63
C LEU A 220 -7.81 5.59 31.37
N VAL A 221 -6.81 5.45 30.50
CA VAL A 221 -5.91 6.55 30.13
C VAL A 221 -6.68 7.70 29.45
N PRO A 222 -6.21 8.94 29.62
CA PRO A 222 -7.00 10.11 29.24
C PRO A 222 -7.11 10.32 27.72
N GLU A 223 -6.09 9.96 26.93
CA GLU A 223 -6.12 10.07 25.47
C GLU A 223 -5.58 8.78 24.81
N HIS A 224 -6.46 7.86 24.44
CA HIS A 224 -6.10 6.68 23.66
C HIS A 224 -7.19 6.31 22.68
N ASP A 225 -6.80 5.63 21.60
CA ASP A 225 -7.77 5.09 20.64
C ASP A 225 -8.67 4.05 21.35
N PRO A 226 -9.98 4.01 21.09
CA PRO A 226 -10.90 3.13 21.81
C PRO A 226 -10.62 1.65 21.56
N VAL A 227 -10.79 0.82 22.60
CA VAL A 227 -10.70 -0.64 22.48
C VAL A 227 -11.80 -1.12 21.54
N HIS A 228 -11.40 -1.80 20.47
CA HIS A 228 -12.32 -2.35 19.48
C HIS A 228 -12.52 -3.85 19.65
N LYS A 229 -11.44 -4.58 19.95
CA LYS A 229 -11.49 -6.05 20.05
C LYS A 229 -10.39 -6.56 20.96
N VAL A 230 -10.74 -7.53 21.80
CA VAL A 230 -9.79 -8.26 22.64
C VAL A 230 -9.93 -9.75 22.34
N THR A 231 -8.82 -10.44 22.11
CA THR A 231 -8.81 -11.87 21.82
C THR A 231 -7.58 -12.55 22.41
N ILE A 232 -7.78 -13.71 23.02
CA ILE A 232 -6.70 -14.62 23.47
C ILE A 232 -6.44 -15.75 22.48
N ILE A 233 -7.04 -15.66 21.29
CA ILE A 233 -6.84 -16.63 20.21
C ILE A 233 -5.53 -16.29 19.48
N PRO A 234 -4.57 -17.22 19.36
CA PRO A 234 -3.29 -16.96 18.72
C PRO A 234 -3.44 -16.61 17.23
N ARG A 235 -2.84 -15.49 16.82
CA ARG A 235 -2.84 -14.98 15.44
C ARG A 235 -1.43 -14.57 15.04
N GLY A 236 -0.97 -15.06 13.89
CA GLY A 236 0.38 -14.78 13.40
C GLY A 236 1.45 -15.13 14.45
N ARG A 237 2.17 -14.10 14.93
CA ARG A 237 3.21 -14.23 15.96
C ARG A 237 2.72 -13.95 17.39
N ALA A 238 1.48 -13.48 17.56
CA ALA A 238 0.91 -13.12 18.86
C ALA A 238 0.06 -14.26 19.46
N LEU A 239 0.07 -14.39 20.79
CA LEU A 239 -0.74 -15.36 21.54
C LEU A 239 -2.12 -14.80 21.91
N GLY A 240 -2.20 -13.50 22.14
CA GLY A 240 -3.40 -12.70 22.26
C GLY A 240 -3.18 -11.33 21.60
N VAL A 241 -4.25 -10.56 21.43
CA VAL A 241 -4.13 -9.17 20.98
C VAL A 241 -5.33 -8.33 21.45
N THR A 242 -4.99 -7.14 21.94
CA THR A 242 -5.90 -6.04 22.21
C THR A 242 -5.77 -5.03 21.07
N PHE A 243 -6.83 -4.90 20.29
CA PHE A 243 -6.86 -4.04 19.12
C PHE A 243 -7.62 -2.75 19.43
N PHE A 244 -6.97 -1.63 19.16
CA PHE A 244 -7.53 -0.30 19.31
C PHE A 244 -7.86 0.27 17.94
N LEU A 245 -9.02 0.91 17.81
CA LEU A 245 -9.47 1.47 16.54
C LEU A 245 -9.47 2.99 16.61
N PRO A 246 -8.61 3.69 15.86
CA PRO A 246 -8.64 5.14 15.80
C PRO A 246 -9.98 5.66 15.28
N GLU A 247 -10.50 6.74 15.88
CA GLU A 247 -11.73 7.40 15.41
C GLU A 247 -11.51 8.18 14.10
N GLY A 248 -10.25 8.53 13.80
CA GLY A 248 -9.84 9.19 12.56
C GLY A 248 -8.34 9.08 12.32
N ASP A 249 -7.92 9.48 11.12
CA ASP A 249 -6.51 9.51 10.74
C ASP A 249 -5.84 10.72 11.42
N ALA A 250 -4.98 10.49 12.41
CA ALA A 250 -4.23 11.54 13.09
C ALA A 250 -2.92 11.83 12.35
N ILE A 251 -2.69 13.11 11.98
CA ILE A 251 -1.45 13.55 11.32
C ILE A 251 -0.32 13.76 12.35
N SER A 252 -0.67 14.12 13.58
CA SER A 252 0.28 14.33 14.68
C SER A 252 -0.27 13.75 15.99
N ALA A 253 0.61 13.53 16.97
CA ALA A 253 0.27 13.03 18.29
C ALA A 253 0.63 14.05 19.37
N SER A 254 -0.28 14.27 20.33
CA SER A 254 0.00 15.05 21.54
C SER A 254 0.95 14.28 22.45
N ARG A 255 1.66 14.98 23.33
CA ARG A 255 2.46 14.33 24.39
C ARG A 255 1.59 13.40 25.24
N GLN A 256 0.37 13.83 25.57
CA GLN A 256 -0.57 13.07 26.40
C GLN A 256 -1.02 11.76 25.72
N LYS A 257 -1.28 11.79 24.40
CA LYS A 257 -1.60 10.60 23.61
C LYS A 257 -0.42 9.63 23.59
N LEU A 258 0.79 10.12 23.41
CA LEU A 258 2.01 9.30 23.45
C LEU A 258 2.23 8.67 24.83
N GLU A 259 2.09 9.44 25.91
CA GLU A 259 2.20 8.92 27.27
C GLU A 259 1.13 7.85 27.55
N SER A 260 -0.11 8.07 27.11
CA SER A 260 -1.21 7.10 27.23
C SER A 260 -0.96 5.80 26.44
N GLN A 261 -0.37 5.90 25.24
CA GLN A 261 0.06 4.74 24.44
C GLN A 261 1.17 3.95 25.16
N ILE A 262 2.16 4.65 25.72
CA ILE A 262 3.23 4.03 26.50
C ILE A 262 2.64 3.30 27.73
N SER A 263 1.75 3.93 28.49
CA SER A 263 1.09 3.29 29.63
C SER A 263 0.35 2.02 29.22
N THR A 264 -0.36 2.06 28.10
CA THR A 264 -1.11 0.91 27.57
C THR A 264 -0.17 -0.23 27.19
N LEU A 265 1.00 0.06 26.59
CA LEU A 265 2.01 -0.95 26.23
C LEU A 265 2.58 -1.68 27.46
N TYR A 266 2.71 -1.02 28.61
CA TYR A 266 3.14 -1.67 29.85
C TYR A 266 2.02 -2.42 30.58
N GLY A 267 0.76 -2.22 30.18
CA GLY A 267 -0.41 -2.76 30.90
C GLY A 267 -0.46 -4.27 31.00
N GLY A 268 -0.08 -4.98 29.93
CA GLY A 268 -0.06 -6.46 29.97
C GLY A 268 0.95 -7.00 30.97
N ARG A 269 2.15 -6.41 31.02
CA ARG A 269 3.19 -6.83 31.98
C ARG A 269 2.79 -6.55 33.43
N LEU A 270 2.22 -5.37 33.69
CA LEU A 270 1.77 -4.99 35.03
C LEU A 270 0.62 -5.89 35.51
N ALA A 271 -0.30 -6.27 34.63
CA ALA A 271 -1.39 -7.16 34.98
C ALA A 271 -0.89 -8.55 35.40
N GLU A 272 0.11 -9.09 34.72
CA GLU A 272 0.74 -10.35 35.13
C GLU A 272 1.43 -10.23 36.49
N GLU A 273 2.20 -9.16 36.71
CA GLU A 273 2.95 -8.94 37.96
C GLU A 273 2.06 -8.75 39.20
N ILE A 274 0.84 -8.24 39.03
CA ILE A 274 -0.12 -8.08 40.15
C ILE A 274 -0.74 -9.42 40.55
N ILE A 275 -0.89 -10.35 39.59
CA ILE A 275 -1.61 -11.62 39.79
C ILE A 275 -0.66 -12.76 40.17
N TYR A 276 0.56 -12.77 39.63
CA TYR A 276 1.58 -13.83 39.79
C TYR A 276 2.83 -13.32 40.51
#